data_AF-A0A3M6JYK5-F1
#
_entry.id   AF-A0A3M6JYK5-F1
#
_cell.length_a   1.000
_cell.length_b   1.000
_cell.length_c   1.000
_cell.angle_alpha   90.00
_cell.angle_beta   90.00
_cell.angle_gamma   90.00
#
_symmetry.space_group_name_H-M   'P 1'
#
loop_
_entity.id
_entity.type
_entity.pdbx_description
1 polymer ?
#
loop_
_entity_poly.entity_id
_entity_poly.type
_entity_poly.pdbx_seq_one_letter_code
_entity_poly.pdbx_strand_id
1 'polypeptide(L)'
;MVMADISNNQDVPQNFAYLTQVKNDQGVVISLSWLTGSLSPRQSFSPAQSWTPSETGTFHIQVFVWESIDNPEALSPPLSMIVNVQTRSM
;
A
#
# COMPACT_ATOMS: atom_id res chain seq x y z
N MET A 1 -4.47 -0.22 -10.41
CA MET A 1 -4.78 0.00 -8.98
C MET A 1 -4.01 -1.02 -8.15
N VAL A 2 -3.54 -0.62 -6.97
CA VAL A 2 -2.92 -1.50 -5.98
C VAL A 2 -3.95 -1.78 -4.88
N MET A 3 -4.10 -3.05 -4.53
CA MET A 3 -5.06 -3.51 -3.54
C MET A 3 -4.39 -4.52 -2.62
N ALA A 4 -4.68 -4.44 -1.32
CA ALA A 4 -4.34 -5.44 -0.34
C ALA A 4 -5.36 -5.40 0.79
N ASP A 5 -5.77 -6.56 1.26
CA ASP A 5 -6.72 -6.67 2.37
C ASP A 5 -6.03 -6.33 3.69
N ILE A 6 -6.74 -5.58 4.53
CA ILE A 6 -6.37 -5.34 5.92
C ILE A 6 -7.45 -5.90 6.83
N SER A 7 -7.04 -6.50 7.94
CA SER A 7 -7.95 -7.10 8.92
C SER A 7 -7.50 -6.74 10.32
N ASN A 8 -8.44 -6.22 11.12
CA ASN A 8 -8.22 -6.03 12.54
C ASN A 8 -8.52 -7.34 13.28
N ASN A 9 -7.47 -8.11 13.61
CA ASN A 9 -7.59 -9.38 14.34
C ASN A 9 -7.66 -9.21 15.87
N GLN A 10 -7.88 -7.99 16.36
CA GLN A 10 -8.02 -7.68 17.77
C GLN A 10 -9.49 -7.59 18.17
N ASP A 11 -9.75 -7.58 19.49
CA ASP A 11 -11.08 -7.37 20.07
C ASP A 11 -11.35 -5.89 20.43
N VAL A 12 -10.50 -4.98 19.96
CA VAL A 12 -10.63 -3.52 20.14
C VAL A 12 -10.54 -2.78 18.80
N PRO A 13 -11.13 -1.59 18.64
CA PRO A 13 -10.97 -0.78 17.44
C PRO A 13 -9.50 -0.41 17.18
N GLN A 14 -9.11 -0.31 15.92
CA GLN A 14 -7.74 0.03 15.50
C GLN A 14 -7.76 1.14 14.45
N ASN A 15 -7.16 2.28 14.77
CA ASN A 15 -6.86 3.30 13.77
C ASN A 15 -5.70 2.83 12.88
N PHE A 16 -5.72 3.22 11.62
CA PHE A 16 -4.67 2.85 10.70
C PHE A 16 -4.38 3.95 9.68
N ALA A 17 -3.15 3.96 9.19
CA ALA A 17 -2.76 4.50 7.90
C ALA A 17 -2.38 3.34 6.97
N TYR A 18 -3.04 3.25 5.81
CA TYR A 18 -2.70 2.32 4.74
C TYR A 18 -1.89 3.08 3.69
N LEU A 19 -0.63 2.69 3.50
CA LEU A 19 0.31 3.38 2.62
C LEU A 19 0.70 2.48 1.44
N THR A 20 0.67 3.04 0.24
CA THR A 20 1.27 2.43 -0.95
C THR A 20 2.47 3.25 -1.38
N GLN A 21 3.64 2.62 -1.45
CA GLN A 21 4.87 3.18 -1.98
C GLN A 21 5.22 2.49 -3.29
N VAL A 22 5.55 3.25 -4.32
CA VAL A 22 6.08 2.73 -5.58
C VAL A 22 7.47 3.29 -5.80
N LYS A 23 8.43 2.39 -6.00
CA LYS A 23 9.80 2.72 -6.40
C LYS A 23 10.06 2.27 -7.83
N ASN A 24 10.87 3.01 -8.57
CA ASN A 24 11.46 2.51 -9.82
C ASN A 24 12.61 1.53 -9.53
N ASP A 25 13.19 0.93 -10.58
CA ASP A 25 14.30 -0.03 -10.49
C ASP A 25 15.59 0.56 -9.89
N GLN A 26 15.71 1.90 -9.87
CA GLN A 26 16.81 2.61 -9.21
C GLN A 26 16.58 2.84 -7.71
N GLY A 27 15.45 2.35 -7.17
CA GLY A 27 15.06 2.53 -5.77
C GLY A 27 14.45 3.90 -5.44
N VAL A 28 14.24 4.77 -6.43
CA VAL A 28 13.64 6.10 -6.24
C VAL A 28 12.14 5.96 -6.03
N VAL A 29 11.60 6.56 -4.96
CA VAL A 29 10.15 6.62 -4.73
C VAL A 29 9.52 7.58 -5.75
N ILE A 30 8.75 7.03 -6.68
CA ILE A 30 8.06 7.79 -7.73
C ILE A 30 6.58 8.02 -7.42
N SER A 31 6.03 7.27 -6.47
CA SER A 31 4.67 7.47 -5.99
C SER A 31 4.58 7.07 -4.52
N LEU A 32 3.89 7.90 -3.74
CA LEU A 32 3.53 7.64 -2.36
C LEU A 32 2.11 8.15 -2.15
N SER A 33 1.24 7.28 -1.67
CA SER A 33 -0.14 7.63 -1.35
C SER A 33 -0.58 6.90 -0.09
N TRP A 34 -1.51 7.50 0.65
CA TRP A 34 -2.06 6.89 1.85
C TRP A 34 -3.52 7.27 2.05
N LEU A 35 -4.20 6.45 2.83
CA LEU A 35 -5.49 6.77 3.42
C LEU A 35 -5.48 6.37 4.88
N THR A 36 -6.32 7.03 5.67
CA THR A 36 -6.47 6.73 7.10
C THR A 36 -7.89 6.31 7.40
N GLY A 37 -8.05 5.49 8.43
CA GLY A 37 -9.36 5.06 8.88
C GLY A 37 -9.30 4.38 10.25
N SER A 38 -10.41 3.77 10.62
CA SER A 38 -10.52 2.94 11.81
C SER A 38 -11.23 1.64 11.44
N LEU A 39 -10.71 0.51 11.90
CA LEU A 39 -11.35 -0.79 11.78
C LEU A 39 -11.96 -1.16 13.13
N SER A 40 -13.23 -1.54 13.10
CA SER A 40 -13.90 -2.17 14.24
C SER A 40 -13.21 -3.50 14.60
N PRO A 41 -13.40 -4.02 15.82
CA PRO A 41 -12.94 -5.35 16.18
C PRO A 41 -13.36 -6.38 15.13
N ARG A 42 -12.43 -7.26 14.74
CA ARG A 42 -12.67 -8.35 13.77
C ARG A 42 -13.11 -7.90 12.36
N GLN A 43 -13.02 -6.60 12.03
CA GLN A 43 -13.39 -6.07 10.72
C GLN A 43 -12.25 -6.24 9.71
N SER A 44 -12.62 -6.52 8.47
CA SER A 44 -11.72 -6.44 7.31
C SER A 44 -12.14 -5.34 6.35
N PHE A 45 -11.17 -4.80 5.61
CA PHE A 45 -11.35 -3.78 4.60
C PHE A 45 -10.35 -4.00 3.46
N SER A 46 -10.78 -3.77 2.22
CA SER A 46 -9.96 -3.95 1.03
C SER A 46 -9.75 -2.60 0.34
N PRO A 47 -8.81 -1.76 0.84
CA PRO A 47 -8.50 -0.48 0.23
C PRO A 47 -7.92 -0.65 -1.18
N ALA A 48 -8.32 0.26 -2.06
CA ALA A 48 -7.77 0.39 -3.39
C ALA A 48 -7.12 1.76 -3.57
N GLN A 49 -5.83 1.78 -3.95
CA GLN A 49 -5.15 3.00 -4.35
C GLN A 49 -4.84 3.00 -5.84
N SER A 50 -5.25 4.08 -6.49
CA SER A 50 -4.97 4.30 -7.90
C SER A 50 -3.50 4.64 -8.10
N TRP A 51 -2.85 3.84 -8.94
CA TRP A 51 -1.53 4.12 -9.47
C TRP A 51 -1.52 3.69 -10.93
N THR A 52 -1.03 4.58 -11.79
CA THR A 52 -0.85 4.36 -13.22
C THR A 52 0.62 4.67 -13.53
N PRO A 53 1.39 3.72 -14.09
CA PRO A 53 2.77 3.98 -14.47
C PRO A 53 2.81 5.01 -15.60
N SER A 54 3.71 5.99 -15.50
CA SER A 54 3.97 6.98 -16.55
C SER A 54 4.91 6.47 -17.64
N GLU A 55 5.64 5.38 -17.37
CA GLU A 55 6.72 4.86 -18.19
C GLU A 55 6.71 3.32 -18.17
N THR A 56 7.38 2.72 -19.16
CA THR A 56 7.72 1.30 -19.11
C THR A 56 8.89 1.06 -18.16
N GLY A 57 8.97 -0.14 -17.59
CA GLY A 57 10.06 -0.50 -16.68
C GLY A 57 9.61 -1.42 -15.55
N THR A 58 10.54 -1.63 -14.62
CA THR A 58 10.33 -2.41 -13.40
C THR A 58 10.05 -1.49 -12.22
N PHE A 59 8.99 -1.80 -11.48
CA PHE A 59 8.55 -1.06 -10.32
C PHE A 59 8.44 -1.97 -9.10
N HIS A 60 8.92 -1.49 -7.96
CA HIS A 60 8.81 -2.15 -6.67
C HIS A 60 7.71 -1.46 -5.87
N ILE A 61 6.61 -2.17 -5.66
CA ILE A 61 5.46 -1.69 -4.88
C ILE A 61 5.55 -2.28 -3.48
N GLN A 62 5.43 -1.44 -2.47
CA GLN A 62 5.33 -1.85 -1.07
C GLN A 62 4.04 -1.29 -0.47
N VAL A 63 3.34 -2.12 0.29
CA VAL A 63 2.15 -1.73 1.06
C VAL A 63 2.46 -1.85 2.54
N PHE A 64 2.15 -0.80 3.28
CA PHE A 64 2.34 -0.73 4.73
C PHE A 64 1.01 -0.44 5.42
N VAL A 65 0.88 -0.96 6.64
CA VAL A 65 -0.21 -0.60 7.55
C VAL A 65 0.44 -0.11 8.84
N TRP A 66 0.27 1.18 9.12
CA TRP A 66 0.80 1.83 10.32
C TRP A 66 -0.35 2.30 11.22
N GLU A 67 -0.06 2.61 12.49
CA GLU A 67 -1.06 3.17 13.40
C GLU A 67 -1.60 4.51 12.88
N SER A 68 -0.70 5.41 12.47
CA SER A 68 -1.05 6.67 11.82
C SER A 68 0.14 7.21 10.99
N ILE A 69 -0.05 8.36 10.33
CA ILE A 69 1.05 9.06 9.64
C ILE A 69 1.97 9.76 10.64
N ASP A 70 1.40 10.33 11.70
CA ASP A 70 2.15 11.09 12.71
C ASP A 70 2.85 10.17 13.73
N ASN A 71 2.31 8.97 13.97
CA ASN A 71 2.95 7.87 14.70
C ASN A 71 3.10 6.64 13.77
N PRO A 72 4.22 6.51 13.03
CA PRO A 72 4.41 5.49 12.01
C PRO A 72 4.84 4.13 12.62
N GLU A 73 4.11 3.66 13.63
CA GLU A 73 4.29 2.32 14.19
C GLU A 73 3.67 1.28 13.27
N ALA A 74 4.43 0.27 12.86
CA ALA A 74 3.94 -0.78 11.98
C ALA A 74 2.99 -1.74 12.69
N LEU A 75 1.76 -1.87 12.16
CA LEU A 75 0.75 -2.80 12.67
C LEU A 75 0.86 -4.20 12.04
N SER A 76 1.58 -4.32 10.92
CA SER A 76 1.85 -5.58 10.25
C SER A 76 3.19 -5.54 9.50
N PRO A 77 3.77 -6.70 9.14
CA PRO A 77 4.80 -6.76 8.12
C PRO A 77 4.29 -6.15 6.80
N PRO A 78 5.16 -5.48 6.02
CA PRO A 78 4.78 -4.93 4.73
C PRO A 78 4.59 -6.02 3.68
N LEU A 79 3.72 -5.76 2.72
CA LEU A 79 3.63 -6.56 1.49
C LEU A 79 4.50 -5.94 0.41
N SER A 80 5.08 -6.77 -0.45
CA SER A 80 5.93 -6.33 -1.56
C SER A 80 5.55 -7.04 -2.84
N MET A 81 5.56 -6.31 -3.95
CA MET A 81 5.27 -6.81 -5.29
C MET A 81 6.18 -6.13 -6.31
N ILE A 82 6.64 -6.89 -7.29
CA ILE A 82 7.37 -6.36 -8.44
C ILE A 82 6.43 -6.35 -9.64
N VAL A 83 6.33 -5.21 -10.31
CA VAL A 83 5.50 -5.01 -11.51
C VAL A 83 6.39 -4.62 -12.68
N ASN A 84 6.25 -5.33 -13.79
CA ASN A 84 6.91 -5.01 -15.05
C ASN A 84 5.89 -4.41 -16.02
N VAL A 85 6.13 -3.19 -16.46
CA VAL A 85 5.26 -2.45 -17.39
C VAL A 85 5.95 -2.38 -18.74
N GLN A 86 5.25 -2.83 -19.77
CA GLN A 86 5.75 -2.84 -21.15
C GLN A 86 4.78 -2.07 -22.05
N THR A 87 5.30 -1.41 -23.07
CA THR A 87 4.49 -0.87 -24.16
C THR A 87 3.84 -2.03 -24.89
N ARG A 88 2.54 -1.95 -25.10
CA ARG A 88 1.84 -2.93 -25.93
C ARG A 88 2.32 -2.76 -27.38
N SER A 89 2.98 -3.78 -27.93
CA SER A 89 3.25 -3.86 -29.36
C SER A 89 1.91 -3.96 -30.10
N MET A 90 1.71 -3.10 -31.11
CA MET A 90 0.61 -3.21 -32.07
C MET A 90 0.96 -4.18 -33.19
#